data_AF-A0AB38YLW4-F1
#
_entry.id   AF-A0AB38YLW4-F1
#
_cell.length_a   1.000
_cell.length_b   1.000
_cell.length_c   1.000
_cell.angle_alpha   90.00
_cell.angle_beta   90.00
_cell.angle_gamma   90.00
#
_symmetry.space_group_name_H-M   'P 1'
#
loop_
_entity.id
_entity.type
_entity.pdbx_description
1 polymer ?
#
loop_
_entity_poly.entity_id
_entity_poly.type
_entity_poly.pdbx_seq_one_letter_code
_entity_poly.pdbx_strand_id
1 'polypeptide(L)' 'MKRLKISLKAARVNANLSQEEVARKMKKSKVTINNWENGKTEIDYGNLNELCRLYSVTMDDILLPY' A
#
# COMPACT_ATOMS: atom_id res chain seq x y z
N MET A 1 -16.22 -18.19 -4.07
CA MET A 1 -15.25 -18.29 -2.96
C MET A 1 -14.82 -16.88 -2.58
N LYS A 2 -14.85 -16.50 -1.29
CA LYS A 2 -14.40 -15.17 -0.82
C LYS A 2 -12.86 -15.13 -0.94
N ARG A 3 -12.31 -14.22 -1.76
CA ARG A 3 -10.87 -13.94 -1.74
C ARG A 3 -10.52 -13.22 -0.44
N LEU A 4 -9.44 -13.63 0.20
CA LEU A 4 -8.90 -12.92 1.36
C LEU A 4 -8.21 -11.64 0.89
N LYS A 5 -8.57 -10.51 1.48
CA LYS A 5 -7.91 -9.21 1.23
C LYS A 5 -6.84 -8.97 2.29
N ILE A 6 -5.73 -8.36 1.89
CA ILE A 6 -4.60 -8.03 2.75
C ILE A 6 -4.45 -6.52 2.90
N SER A 7 -3.93 -6.04 4.02
CA SER A 7 -3.67 -4.61 4.20
C SER A 7 -2.50 -4.13 3.33
N LEU A 8 -2.42 -2.81 3.09
CA LEU A 8 -1.26 -2.20 2.41
C LEU A 8 0.06 -2.56 3.10
N LYS A 9 0.07 -2.60 4.44
CA LYS A 9 1.23 -3.01 5.23
C LYS A 9 1.62 -4.46 4.96
N ALA A 10 0.64 -5.37 4.92
CA ALA A 10 0.90 -6.77 4.62
C ALA A 10 1.41 -6.95 3.19
N ALA A 11 0.82 -6.27 2.20
CA ALA A 11 1.29 -6.27 0.82
C ALA A 11 2.74 -5.77 0.71
N ARG A 12 3.08 -4.69 1.42
CA ARG A 12 4.45 -4.17 1.47
C ARG A 12 5.45 -5.17 2.05
N VAL A 13 5.09 -5.80 3.17
CA VAL A 13 5.96 -6.78 3.85
C VAL A 13 6.13 -8.02 2.96
N ASN A 14 5.08 -8.49 2.30
CA ASN A 14 5.14 -9.60 1.34
C ASN A 14 6.05 -9.26 0.14
N ALA A 15 6.08 -7.99 -0.27
CA ALA A 15 7.00 -7.49 -1.30
C ALA A 15 8.45 -7.29 -0.78
N ASN A 16 8.75 -7.62 0.48
CA ASN A 16 10.05 -7.40 1.13
C ASN A 16 10.53 -5.95 1.09
N LEU A 17 9.61 -4.99 1.17
CA LEU A 17 9.92 -3.56 1.14
C LEU A 17 9.76 -2.90 2.52
N SER A 18 10.66 -1.98 2.84
CA SER A 18 10.47 -1.07 3.98
C SER A 18 9.60 0.12 3.59
N GLN A 19 8.99 0.81 4.56
CA GLN A 19 8.25 2.05 4.28
C GLN A 19 9.14 3.12 3.61
N GLU A 20 10.44 3.13 3.91
CA GLU A 20 11.39 4.06 3.31
C GLU A 20 11.70 3.73 1.85
N GLU A 21 11.85 2.44 1.52
CA GLU A 21 12.05 2.01 0.13
C GLU A 21 10.83 2.36 -0.73
N VAL A 22 9.62 2.14 -0.21
CA VAL A 22 8.37 2.53 -0.89
C VAL A 22 8.29 4.03 -1.07
N ALA A 23 8.56 4.80 -0.01
CA ALA A 23 8.56 6.25 -0.06
C ALA A 23 9.50 6.79 -1.15
N ARG A 24 10.73 6.26 -1.23
CA ARG A 24 11.69 6.63 -2.29
C ARG A 24 11.19 6.27 -3.68
N LYS A 25 10.65 5.07 -3.87
CA LYS A 25 10.14 4.60 -5.17
C LYS A 25 8.93 5.41 -5.66
N MET A 26 8.04 5.79 -4.75
CA MET A 26 6.85 6.60 -5.04
C MET A 26 7.11 8.11 -5.04
N LYS A 27 8.33 8.55 -4.71
CA LYS A 27 8.66 9.97 -4.48
C LYS A 27 7.71 10.63 -3.46
N LYS A 28 7.40 9.91 -2.38
CA LYS A 28 6.58 10.35 -1.25
C LYS A 28 7.40 10.38 0.03
N SER A 29 6.84 10.94 1.10
CA SER A 29 7.45 10.85 2.41
C SER A 29 7.14 9.51 3.08
N LYS A 30 8.04 9.01 3.94
CA LYS A 30 7.78 7.83 4.80
C LYS A 30 6.49 8.00 5.60
N VAL A 31 6.24 9.24 6.08
CA VAL A 31 5.02 9.59 6.83
C VAL A 31 3.77 9.38 5.99
N THR A 32 3.79 9.75 4.71
CA THR A 32 2.68 9.53 3.77
C THR A 32 2.37 8.04 3.64
N ILE A 33 3.38 7.19 3.42
CA ILE A 33 3.19 5.73 3.33
C ILE A 33 2.62 5.18 4.64
N ASN A 34 3.18 5.60 5.77
CA ASN A 34 2.69 5.19 7.08
C ASN A 34 1.24 5.65 7.34
N ASN A 35 0.86 6.86 6.91
CA ASN A 35 -0.49 7.36 7.08
C ASN A 35 -1.51 6.55 6.27
N TRP A 36 -1.17 6.18 5.03
CA TRP A 36 -2.00 5.30 4.21
C TRP A 36 -2.14 3.91 4.83
N GLU A 37 -1.06 3.33 5.35
CA GLU A 37 -1.09 2.01 5.99
C GLU A 37 -1.94 1.97 7.27
N ASN A 38 -2.10 3.11 7.95
CA ASN A 38 -2.85 3.22 9.21
C ASN A 38 -4.18 3.99 9.06
N GLY A 39 -4.59 4.35 7.84
CA GLY A 39 -5.88 5.03 7.59
C GLY A 39 -5.96 6.47 8.10
N LYS A 40 -4.82 7.12 8.37
CA LYS A 40 -4.80 8.52 8.82
C LYS A 40 -5.14 9.51 7.70
N THR A 41 -4.88 9.11 6.46
CA THR A 41 -5.20 9.89 5.26
C THR A 41 -5.70 8.93 4.19
N GLU A 42 -6.72 9.35 3.44
CA GLU A 42 -7.15 8.60 2.26
C GLU A 42 -6.05 8.59 1.19
N ILE A 43 -6.04 7.50 0.43
CA ILE A 43 -5.16 7.33 -0.72
C ILE A 43 -6.01 7.48 -1.98
N ASP A 44 -5.55 8.26 -2.95
CA ASP A 44 -6.23 8.34 -4.24
C ASP A 44 -5.93 7.10 -5.11
N TYR A 45 -6.75 6.92 -6.14
CA TYR A 45 -6.64 5.81 -7.07
C TYR A 45 -5.26 5.68 -7.75
N GLY A 46 -4.63 6.81 -8.09
CA GLY A 46 -3.33 6.81 -8.78
C GLY A 46 -2.23 6.26 -7.88
N ASN A 47 -2.15 6.76 -6.64
CA ASN A 47 -1.19 6.26 -5.66
C ASN A 47 -1.48 4.80 -5.27
N LEU A 48 -2.75 4.42 -5.13
CA LEU A 48 -3.13 3.03 -4.84
C LEU A 48 -2.70 2.07 -5.95
N ASN A 49 -2.91 2.45 -7.21
CA ASN A 49 -2.49 1.66 -8.37
C ASN A 49 -0.97 1.47 -8.42
N GLU A 50 -0.22 2.53 -8.14
CA GLU A 50 1.24 2.47 -8.11
C GLU A 50 1.76 1.57 -6.97
N LEU A 51 1.15 1.64 -5.78
CA LEU A 51 1.44 0.70 -4.69
C LEU A 51 1.13 -0.75 -5.05
N CYS A 52 -0.02 -1.00 -5.67
CA CYS A 52 -0.41 -2.34 -6.10
C CYS A 52 0.62 -2.91 -7.09
N ARG A 53 1.04 -2.11 -8.08
CA ARG A 53 2.11 -2.49 -9.02
C ARG A 53 3.43 -2.75 -8.30
N LEU A 54 3.81 -1.88 -7.38
CA LEU A 54 5.06 -2.01 -6.63
C LEU A 54 5.08 -3.29 -5.77
N TYR A 55 3.95 -3.67 -5.21
CA TYR A 55 3.81 -4.87 -4.37
C TYR A 55 3.46 -6.13 -5.16
N SER A 56 3.29 -6.03 -6.48
CA SER A 56 2.84 -7.14 -7.34
C SER A 56 1.51 -7.76 -6.88
N VAL A 57 0.54 -6.91 -6.50
CA VAL A 57 -0.82 -7.30 -6.09
C VAL A 57 -1.86 -6.53 -6.91
N THR A 58 -3.12 -6.95 -6.86
CA THR A 58 -4.22 -6.19 -7.47
C THR A 58 -4.98 -5.38 -6.42
N MET A 59 -5.72 -4.35 -6.85
CA MET A 59 -6.53 -3.55 -5.93
C MET A 59 -7.62 -4.37 -5.23
N ASP A 60 -8.15 -5.42 -5.87
CA ASP A 60 -9.15 -6.28 -5.23
C ASP A 60 -8.55 -7.07 -4.06
N ASP A 61 -7.24 -7.33 -4.08
CA ASP A 61 -6.52 -7.99 -2.99
C ASP A 61 -6.23 -7.04 -1.82
N ILE A 62 -6.43 -5.72 -1.96
CA ILE A 62 -6.14 -4.73 -0.91
C ILE A 62 -7.37 -4.42 -0.05
N LEU A 63 -7.18 -4.48 1.27
CA LEU A 63 -8.11 -3.96 2.27
C LEU A 63 -7.58 -2.60 2.77
N LEU A 64 -8.36 -1.55 2.54
CA LEU A 64 -8.08 -0.23 3.09
C LEU A 64 -8.63 -0.12 4.52
N PRO A 65 -7.96 0.64 5.41
CA PRO A 65 -8.26 0.69 6.84
C PRO A 65 -9.48 1.57 7.22
N TYR A 66 -10.34 1.94 6.27
CA TYR A 66 -11.51 2.80 6.46
C TYR A 66 -12.77 2.20 5.86
#